data_AF-A0A2P4XHH9-F1
#
_entry.id   AF-A0A2P4XHH9-F1
#
_cell.length_a   1.000
_cell.length_b   1.000
_cell.length_c   1.000
_cell.angle_alpha   90.00
_cell.angle_beta   90.00
_cell.angle_gamma   90.00
#
_symmetry.space_group_name_H-M   'P 1'
#
loop_
_entity.id
_entity.type
_entity.pdbx_description
1 polymer ?
#
loop_
_entity_poly.entity_id
_entity_poly.type
_entity_poly.pdbx_seq_one_letter_code
_entity_poly.pdbx_strand_id
1 'polypeptide(L)'
;MATRDLTRQFLQLRADEKAKVLRRKNIVSHREEGNALMKSAEQEDTSVAIAPGWVDVVNGTNQHVARIKEMMEKLNKLHTSRLMVRFDGSESKYEREIDHVTQEITDEFRSAEKGLRRMAQSDRNGEFSAADAKTRQNVQRALATQLQTLSGDFRKSQKTYLARVKNQKEGPVEFDFLAENDAKQKRRGGADT
;
A
#
# COMPACT_ATOMS: atom_id res chain seq x y z
N MET A 1 0.03 2.03 -31.73
CA MET A 1 -1.42 2.21 -31.89
C MET A 1 -1.75 3.64 -31.51
N ALA A 2 -2.36 4.42 -32.41
CA ALA A 2 -2.83 5.77 -32.09
C ALA A 2 -4.27 5.70 -31.56
N THR A 3 -4.58 6.39 -30.46
CA THR A 3 -5.94 6.52 -29.92
C THR A 3 -6.46 7.95 -30.13
N ARG A 4 -7.76 8.09 -30.46
CA ARG A 4 -8.43 9.39 -30.63
C ARG A 4 -9.41 9.61 -29.48
N ASP A 5 -9.23 10.69 -28.73
CA ASP A 5 -10.16 11.07 -27.67
C ASP A 5 -11.38 11.82 -28.26
N LEU A 6 -12.56 11.29 -28.01
CA LEU A 6 -13.86 11.80 -28.47
C LEU A 6 -14.74 12.32 -27.34
N THR A 7 -14.23 12.34 -26.11
CA THR A 7 -15.01 12.69 -24.92
C THR A 7 -15.67 14.06 -25.06
N ARG A 8 -14.95 15.05 -25.56
CA ARG A 8 -15.47 16.41 -25.75
C ARG A 8 -16.62 16.48 -26.77
N GLN A 9 -16.47 15.79 -27.89
CA GLN A 9 -17.51 15.74 -28.94
C GLN A 9 -18.76 15.01 -28.42
N PHE A 10 -18.57 13.92 -27.69
CA PHE A 10 -19.67 13.20 -27.03
C PHE A 10 -20.43 14.08 -26.03
N LEU A 11 -19.71 14.82 -25.17
CA LEU A 11 -20.35 15.71 -24.18
C LEU A 11 -21.18 16.81 -24.83
N GLN A 12 -20.67 17.40 -25.92
CA GLN A 12 -21.38 18.42 -26.67
C GLN A 12 -22.69 17.86 -27.28
N LEU A 13 -22.61 16.72 -27.97
CA LEU A 13 -23.79 16.07 -28.55
C LEU A 13 -24.81 15.65 -27.49
N ARG A 14 -24.35 15.18 -26.32
CA ARG A 14 -25.22 14.83 -25.19
C ARG A 14 -25.95 16.06 -24.63
N ALA A 15 -25.26 17.19 -24.50
CA ALA A 15 -25.86 18.44 -24.03
C ALA A 15 -26.90 18.98 -25.04
N ASP A 16 -26.56 18.93 -26.34
CA ASP A 16 -27.44 19.36 -27.42
C ASP A 16 -28.72 18.51 -27.50
N GLU A 17 -28.63 17.19 -27.37
CA GLU A 17 -29.80 16.31 -27.33
C GLU A 17 -30.68 16.54 -26.09
N LYS A 18 -30.07 16.75 -24.91
CA LYS A 18 -30.82 17.15 -23.72
C LYS A 18 -31.59 18.45 -23.94
N ALA A 19 -30.95 19.45 -24.55
CA ALA A 19 -31.59 20.73 -24.87
C ALA A 19 -32.73 20.58 -25.89
N LYS A 20 -32.61 19.71 -26.89
CA LYS A 20 -33.68 19.43 -27.87
C LYS A 20 -34.87 18.71 -27.23
N VAL A 21 -34.62 17.71 -26.36
CA VAL A 21 -35.68 17.00 -25.63
C VAL A 21 -36.47 17.97 -24.74
N LEU A 22 -35.78 18.88 -24.03
CA LEU A 22 -36.43 19.89 -23.21
C LEU A 22 -37.30 20.85 -24.05
N ARG A 23 -36.79 21.32 -25.20
CA ARG A 23 -37.57 22.15 -26.13
C ARG A 23 -38.82 21.44 -26.64
N ARG A 24 -38.71 20.15 -27.00
CA ARG A 24 -39.87 19.34 -27.43
C ARG A 24 -40.89 19.16 -26.30
N LYS A 25 -40.44 18.94 -25.06
CA LYS A 25 -41.32 18.81 -23.88
C LYS A 25 -42.09 20.10 -23.60
N ASN A 26 -41.44 21.26 -23.70
CA ASN A 26 -42.10 22.56 -23.52
C ASN A 26 -43.09 22.91 -24.64
N ILE A 27 -42.85 22.46 -25.87
CA ILE A 27 -43.80 22.66 -26.99
C ILE A 27 -45.07 21.81 -26.78
N VAL A 28 -44.93 20.59 -26.24
CA VAL A 28 -46.07 19.71 -25.95
C VAL A 28 -46.84 20.17 -24.69
N SER A 29 -46.17 20.75 -23.70
CA SER A 29 -46.83 21.22 -22.46
C SER A 29 -47.75 22.43 -22.66
N HIS A 30 -47.58 23.22 -23.73
CA HIS A 30 -48.45 24.37 -24.02
C HIS A 30 -49.84 23.96 -24.54
N ARG A 31 -50.08 22.66 -24.79
CA ARG A 31 -51.36 22.12 -25.27
C ARG A 31 -52.25 21.56 -24.15
N GLU A 32 -51.73 21.33 -22.95
CA GLU A 32 -52.45 20.73 -21.82
C GLU A 32 -52.23 21.53 -20.52
N GLU A 33 -52.49 22.83 -20.56
CA GLU A 33 -52.58 23.67 -19.35
C GLU A 33 -53.91 23.39 -18.64
N GLY A 34 -53.98 22.28 -17.90
CA GLY A 34 -55.16 21.95 -17.11
C GLY A 34 -54.96 20.99 -15.95
N ASN A 35 -53.92 20.15 -15.92
CA ASN A 35 -53.80 19.16 -14.83
C ASN A 35 -52.39 18.62 -14.51
N ALA A 36 -51.32 19.26 -15.01
CA ALA A 36 -49.97 18.68 -14.93
C ALA A 36 -49.11 19.12 -13.73
N LEU A 37 -49.68 19.83 -12.74
CA LEU A 37 -48.88 20.41 -11.64
C LEU A 37 -48.58 19.43 -10.47
N MET A 38 -49.13 18.20 -10.48
CA MET A 38 -48.96 17.25 -9.37
C MET A 38 -48.09 16.02 -9.67
N LYS A 39 -47.59 15.84 -10.90
CA LYS A 39 -46.87 14.60 -11.29
C LYS A 39 -45.39 14.78 -11.65
N SER A 40 -44.82 15.97 -11.43
CA SER A 40 -43.42 16.27 -11.77
C SER A 40 -42.51 16.45 -10.54
N ALA A 41 -43.00 16.11 -9.35
CA ALA A 41 -42.14 15.58 -8.29
C ALA A 41 -41.86 14.09 -8.58
N GLU A 42 -41.41 13.77 -9.80
CA GLU A 42 -40.63 12.56 -10.02
C GLU A 42 -39.33 12.83 -9.29
N GLN A 43 -39.36 12.45 -8.01
CA GLN A 43 -38.25 12.03 -7.20
C GLN A 43 -37.13 11.54 -8.13
N GLU A 44 -36.18 12.44 -8.43
CA GLU A 44 -34.86 12.01 -8.78
C GLU A 44 -34.41 11.25 -7.54
N ASP A 45 -34.65 9.95 -7.52
CA ASP A 45 -33.85 9.01 -6.76
C ASP A 45 -32.43 9.18 -7.33
N THR A 46 -31.76 10.25 -6.92
CA THR A 46 -30.35 10.22 -6.60
C THR A 46 -30.25 9.23 -5.45
N SER A 47 -30.46 7.95 -5.77
CA SER A 47 -29.92 6.85 -5.02
C SER A 47 -28.43 7.12 -5.05
N VAL A 48 -27.98 7.85 -4.03
CA VAL A 48 -26.57 7.99 -3.72
C VAL A 48 -26.12 6.56 -3.65
N ALA A 49 -25.37 6.12 -4.65
CA ALA A 49 -24.87 4.77 -4.72
C ALA A 49 -23.91 4.63 -3.54
N ILE A 50 -24.43 4.21 -2.39
CA ILE A 50 -23.65 3.94 -1.20
C ILE A 50 -22.69 2.85 -1.64
N ALA A 51 -21.40 3.20 -1.67
CA ALA A 51 -20.37 2.25 -2.03
C ALA A 51 -20.55 0.98 -1.17
N PRO A 52 -20.42 -0.21 -1.75
CA PRO A 52 -20.54 -1.44 -0.98
C PRO A 52 -19.63 -1.41 0.24
N GLY A 53 -20.07 -1.91 1.40
CA GLY A 53 -19.28 -1.84 2.65
C GLY A 53 -17.91 -2.53 2.58
N TRP A 54 -17.65 -3.38 1.58
CA TRP A 54 -16.31 -3.92 1.32
C TRP A 54 -15.32 -2.86 0.82
N VAL A 55 -15.81 -1.78 0.19
CA VAL A 55 -15.00 -0.65 -0.28
C VAL A 55 -14.36 0.08 0.90
N ASP A 56 -15.06 0.21 2.03
CA ASP A 56 -14.50 0.81 3.24
C ASP A 56 -13.35 -0.04 3.82
N VAL A 57 -13.50 -1.37 3.76
CA VAL A 57 -12.44 -2.30 4.16
C VAL A 57 -11.22 -2.14 3.24
N VAL A 58 -11.43 -1.98 1.93
CA VAL A 58 -10.36 -1.73 0.96
C VAL A 58 -9.65 -0.41 1.24
N ASN A 59 -10.39 0.66 1.53
CA ASN A 59 -9.82 1.94 1.91
C ASN A 59 -9.00 1.83 3.19
N GLY A 60 -9.51 1.12 4.21
CA GLY A 60 -8.77 0.83 5.43
C GLY A 60 -7.47 0.06 5.15
N THR A 61 -7.52 -1.01 4.37
CA THR A 61 -6.32 -1.78 3.97
C THR A 61 -5.32 -0.91 3.20
N ASN A 62 -5.78 -0.05 2.29
CA ASN A 62 -4.89 0.88 1.57
C ASN A 62 -4.22 1.89 2.49
N GLN A 63 -4.92 2.38 3.52
CA GLN A 63 -4.33 3.26 4.54
C GLN A 63 -3.26 2.52 5.36
N HIS A 64 -3.50 1.26 5.75
CA HIS A 64 -2.49 0.43 6.41
C HIS A 64 -1.26 0.24 5.50
N VAL A 65 -1.47 -0.04 4.22
CA VAL A 65 -0.38 -0.18 3.24
C VAL A 65 0.44 1.10 3.09
N ALA A 66 -0.21 2.27 3.06
CA ALA A 66 0.48 3.56 3.01
C ALA A 66 1.33 3.78 4.27
N ARG A 67 0.77 3.54 5.45
CA ARG A 67 1.49 3.63 6.73
C ARG A 67 2.69 2.68 6.80
N ILE A 68 2.54 1.44 6.34
CA ILE A 68 3.64 0.46 6.27
C ILE A 68 4.79 1.03 5.43
N LYS A 69 4.51 1.60 4.25
CA LYS A 69 5.55 2.19 3.40
C LYS A 69 6.30 3.33 4.09
N GLU A 70 5.57 4.23 4.74
CA GLU A 70 6.16 5.35 5.49
C GLU A 70 7.04 4.87 6.65
N MET A 71 6.54 3.94 7.46
CA MET A 71 7.32 3.37 8.56
C MET A 71 8.53 2.58 8.07
N MET A 72 8.45 1.87 6.94
CA MET A 72 9.60 1.22 6.32
C MET A 72 10.67 2.22 5.89
N GLU A 73 10.28 3.39 5.37
CA GLU A 73 11.23 4.45 5.05
C GLU A 73 11.89 5.02 6.31
N LYS A 74 11.10 5.28 7.37
CA LYS A 74 11.62 5.70 8.68
C LYS A 74 12.59 4.66 9.25
N LEU A 75 12.23 3.39 9.19
CA LEU A 75 13.05 2.27 9.64
C LEU A 75 14.39 2.21 8.87
N ASN A 76 14.37 2.39 7.55
CA ASN A 76 15.60 2.44 6.75
C ASN A 76 16.52 3.61 7.18
N LYS A 77 15.94 4.79 7.48
CA LYS A 77 16.73 5.92 8.02
C LYS A 77 17.36 5.57 9.36
N LEU A 78 16.61 4.92 10.27
CA LEU A 78 17.13 4.44 11.54
C LEU A 78 18.22 3.38 11.38
N HIS A 79 18.05 2.43 10.46
CA HIS A 79 19.08 1.44 10.12
C HIS A 79 20.39 2.13 9.69
N THR A 80 20.31 3.11 8.79
CA THR A 80 21.49 3.88 8.36
C THR A 80 22.11 4.65 9.51
N SER A 81 21.30 5.34 10.33
CA SER A 81 21.80 6.07 11.50
C SER A 81 22.47 5.17 12.53
N ARG A 82 21.95 3.96 12.78
CA ARG A 82 22.55 2.99 13.70
C ARG A 82 23.87 2.42 13.20
N LEU A 83 23.99 2.20 11.89
CA LEU A 83 25.21 1.68 11.27
C LEU A 83 26.33 2.73 11.12
N MET A 84 26.06 4.01 11.38
CA MET A 84 27.10 5.03 11.42
C MET A 84 27.98 4.84 12.65
N VAL A 85 29.30 4.82 12.45
CA VAL A 85 30.27 4.77 13.55
C VAL A 85 30.21 6.09 14.33
N ARG A 86 29.71 6.02 15.57
CA ARG A 86 29.59 7.15 16.50
C ARG A 86 30.07 6.72 17.88
N PHE A 87 30.78 7.60 18.58
CA PHE A 87 31.34 7.33 19.91
C PHE A 87 30.50 7.90 21.06
N ASP A 88 29.24 8.28 20.79
CA ASP A 88 28.36 8.97 21.75
C ASP A 88 27.44 8.03 22.56
N GLY A 89 27.57 6.71 22.39
CA GLY A 89 26.73 5.71 23.07
C GLY A 89 25.25 5.72 22.65
N SER A 90 24.88 6.47 21.61
CA SER A 90 23.50 6.56 21.10
C SER A 90 22.98 5.27 20.48
N GLU A 91 23.87 4.31 20.23
CA GLU A 91 23.59 2.97 19.74
C GLU A 91 22.36 2.34 20.43
N SER A 92 22.38 2.16 21.74
CA SER A 92 21.31 1.47 22.47
C SER A 92 19.93 2.14 22.27
N LYS A 93 19.90 3.47 22.11
CA LYS A 93 18.66 4.19 21.82
C LYS A 93 18.12 3.85 20.43
N TYR A 94 18.97 3.81 19.42
CA TYR A 94 18.57 3.44 18.06
C TYR A 94 18.11 1.99 17.97
N GLU A 95 18.74 1.05 18.69
CA GLU A 95 18.29 -0.36 18.75
C GLU A 95 16.85 -0.45 19.28
N ARG A 96 16.55 0.24 20.40
CA ARG A 96 15.19 0.26 20.97
C ARG A 96 14.17 0.88 20.01
N GLU A 97 14.54 1.97 19.33
CA GLU A 97 13.65 2.62 18.37
C GLU A 97 13.40 1.75 17.13
N ILE A 98 14.42 1.05 16.64
CA ILE A 98 14.32 0.08 15.55
C ILE A 98 13.39 -1.07 15.94
N ASP A 99 13.54 -1.64 17.13
CA ASP A 99 12.68 -2.72 17.63
C ASP A 99 11.22 -2.28 17.73
N HIS A 100 10.99 -1.07 18.25
CA HIS A 100 9.65 -0.49 18.37
C HIS A 100 8.99 -0.32 16.99
N VAL A 101 9.65 0.35 16.04
CA VAL A 101 9.11 0.57 14.69
C VAL A 101 8.93 -0.77 13.94
N THR A 102 9.80 -1.74 14.18
CA THR A 102 9.69 -3.10 13.61
C THR A 102 8.44 -3.82 14.09
N GLN A 103 8.11 -3.68 15.38
CA GLN A 103 6.90 -4.24 15.95
C GLN A 103 5.65 -3.55 15.40
N GLU A 104 5.66 -2.22 15.32
CA GLU A 104 4.55 -1.43 14.73
C GLU A 104 4.27 -1.83 13.27
N ILE A 105 5.32 -1.97 12.45
CA ILE A 105 5.18 -2.44 11.06
C ILE A 105 4.53 -3.83 11.02
N THR A 106 4.95 -4.73 11.91
CA THR A 106 4.41 -6.10 11.96
C THR A 106 2.93 -6.11 12.35
N ASP A 107 2.53 -5.26 13.28
CA ASP A 107 1.14 -5.14 13.72
C ASP A 107 0.24 -4.47 12.66
N GLU A 108 0.80 -3.55 11.87
CA GLU A 108 0.13 -2.96 10.72
C GLU A 108 -0.08 -3.97 9.58
N PHE A 109 0.90 -4.84 9.30
CA PHE A 109 0.71 -5.98 8.39
C PHE A 109 -0.42 -6.91 8.86
N ARG A 110 -0.47 -7.24 10.15
CA ARG A 110 -1.53 -8.09 10.74
C ARG A 110 -2.90 -7.43 10.63
N SER A 111 -2.97 -6.12 10.85
CA SER A 111 -4.22 -5.34 10.74
C SER A 111 -4.74 -5.31 9.30
N ALA A 112 -3.85 -5.07 8.33
CA ALA A 112 -4.17 -5.11 6.91
C ALA A 112 -4.66 -6.51 6.49
N GLU A 113 -4.00 -7.58 6.94
CA GLU A 113 -4.39 -8.96 6.66
C GLU A 113 -5.75 -9.32 7.28
N LYS A 114 -6.02 -8.86 8.51
CA LYS A 114 -7.31 -9.06 9.17
C LYS A 114 -8.46 -8.42 8.38
N GLY A 115 -8.27 -7.21 7.86
CA GLY A 115 -9.23 -6.56 6.98
C GLY A 115 -9.49 -7.36 5.70
N LEU A 116 -8.42 -7.83 5.06
CA LEU A 116 -8.49 -8.64 3.84
C LEU A 116 -9.21 -9.98 4.06
N ARG A 117 -8.95 -10.65 5.19
CA ARG A 117 -9.64 -11.89 5.58
C ARG A 117 -11.13 -11.67 5.83
N ARG A 118 -11.52 -10.56 6.47
CA ARG A 118 -12.93 -10.20 6.65
C ARG A 118 -13.64 -10.03 5.32
N MET A 119 -13.02 -9.32 4.37
CA MET A 119 -13.58 -9.14 3.03
C MET A 119 -13.77 -10.47 2.28
N ALA A 120 -12.88 -11.45 2.49
CA ALA A 120 -13.01 -12.79 1.91
C ALA A 120 -14.21 -13.57 2.49
N GLN A 121 -14.56 -13.33 3.75
CA GLN A 121 -15.66 -14.02 4.44
C GLN A 121 -17.03 -13.43 4.09
N SER A 122 -17.09 -12.13 3.77
CA SER A 122 -18.31 -11.41 3.37
C SER A 122 -18.97 -11.97 2.09
N ASP A 123 -18.26 -12.77 1.30
CA ASP A 123 -18.77 -13.42 0.08
C ASP A 123 -19.89 -14.43 0.34
N ARG A 124 -19.95 -15.00 1.55
CA ARG A 124 -20.85 -16.11 1.88
C ARG A 124 -22.31 -15.70 2.08
N ASN A 125 -22.59 -14.41 2.23
CA ASN A 125 -23.91 -13.94 2.64
C ASN A 125 -24.87 -13.71 1.46
N GLY A 126 -24.44 -13.92 0.20
CA GLY A 126 -25.33 -13.89 -0.98
C GLY A 126 -25.94 -12.52 -1.30
N GLU A 127 -25.46 -11.46 -0.68
CA GLU A 127 -26.08 -10.12 -0.69
C GLU A 127 -25.74 -9.31 -1.96
N PHE A 128 -24.81 -9.78 -2.80
CA PHE A 128 -24.25 -9.02 -3.92
C PHE A 128 -24.33 -9.79 -5.26
N SER A 129 -24.48 -9.05 -6.36
CA SER A 129 -24.46 -9.60 -7.72
C SER A 129 -23.14 -10.33 -8.03
N ALA A 130 -23.20 -11.36 -8.89
CA ALA A 130 -22.01 -12.12 -9.32
C ALA A 130 -20.88 -11.24 -9.89
N ALA A 131 -21.24 -10.12 -10.54
CA ALA A 131 -20.27 -9.15 -11.04
C ALA A 131 -19.53 -8.40 -9.91
N ASP A 132 -20.23 -8.06 -8.82
CA ASP A 132 -19.63 -7.39 -7.66
C ASP A 132 -18.75 -8.37 -6.86
N ALA A 133 -19.20 -9.62 -6.70
CA ALA A 133 -18.39 -10.68 -6.10
C ALA A 133 -17.05 -10.89 -6.84
N LYS A 134 -17.08 -10.89 -8.18
CA LYS A 134 -15.87 -10.99 -9.01
C LYS A 134 -14.96 -9.77 -8.86
N THR A 135 -15.53 -8.57 -8.84
CA THR A 135 -14.79 -7.31 -8.65
C THR A 135 -14.07 -7.32 -7.31
N ARG A 136 -14.78 -7.65 -6.23
CA ARG A 136 -14.21 -7.78 -4.89
C ARG A 136 -13.09 -8.81 -4.83
N GLN A 137 -13.27 -9.99 -5.44
CA GLN A 137 -12.23 -11.03 -5.45
C GLN A 137 -10.95 -10.56 -6.17
N ASN A 138 -11.10 -9.81 -7.27
CA ASN A 138 -9.95 -9.24 -7.99
C ASN A 138 -9.23 -8.18 -7.15
N VAL A 139 -9.97 -7.30 -6.49
CA VAL A 139 -9.41 -6.29 -5.58
C VAL A 139 -8.69 -6.95 -4.41
N GLN A 140 -9.30 -7.97 -3.81
CA GLN A 140 -8.69 -8.75 -2.73
C GLN A 140 -7.35 -9.36 -3.17
N ARG A 141 -7.30 -10.00 -4.33
CA ARG A 141 -6.07 -10.59 -4.87
C ARG A 141 -4.99 -9.53 -5.09
N ALA A 142 -5.34 -8.41 -5.71
CA ALA A 142 -4.41 -7.31 -5.95
C ALA A 142 -3.79 -6.77 -4.65
N LEU A 143 -4.62 -6.53 -3.63
CA LEU A 143 -4.16 -6.08 -2.30
C LEU A 143 -3.32 -7.14 -1.59
N ALA A 144 -3.69 -8.42 -1.69
CA ALA A 144 -2.93 -9.53 -1.14
C ALA A 144 -1.51 -9.56 -1.72
N THR A 145 -1.40 -9.49 -3.06
CA THR A 145 -0.13 -9.49 -3.76
C THR A 145 0.71 -8.28 -3.37
N GLN A 146 0.09 -7.09 -3.27
CA GLN A 146 0.79 -5.87 -2.83
C GLN A 146 1.34 -6.00 -1.40
N LEU A 147 0.55 -6.52 -0.47
CA LEU A 147 0.98 -6.78 0.92
C LEU A 147 2.10 -7.82 0.97
N GLN A 148 2.00 -8.89 0.18
CA GLN A 148 3.02 -9.93 0.12
C GLN A 148 4.35 -9.39 -0.40
N THR A 149 4.34 -8.57 -1.46
CA THR A 149 5.54 -7.90 -1.98
C THR A 149 6.17 -7.01 -0.90
N LEU A 150 5.37 -6.15 -0.27
CA LEU A 150 5.85 -5.27 0.81
C LEU A 150 6.43 -6.06 1.99
N SER A 151 5.79 -7.16 2.38
CA SER A 151 6.30 -8.04 3.43
C SER A 151 7.63 -8.70 3.04
N GLY A 152 7.77 -9.09 1.77
CA GLY A 152 9.02 -9.60 1.22
C GLY A 152 10.14 -8.57 1.29
N ASP A 153 9.88 -7.34 0.87
CA ASP A 153 10.87 -6.26 0.89
C ASP A 153 11.26 -5.85 2.31
N PHE A 154 10.28 -5.82 3.23
CA PHE A 154 10.53 -5.60 4.66
C PHE A 154 11.46 -6.65 5.25
N ARG A 155 11.16 -7.94 5.04
CA ARG A 155 12.00 -9.06 5.54
C ARG A 155 13.41 -9.01 4.95
N LYS A 156 13.55 -8.66 3.66
CA LYS A 156 14.85 -8.48 3.02
C LYS A 156 15.64 -7.33 3.66
N SER A 157 15.02 -6.16 3.85
CA SER A 157 15.67 -5.01 4.50
C SER A 157 16.15 -5.36 5.91
N GLN A 158 15.29 -6.00 6.71
CA GLN A 158 15.65 -6.47 8.05
C GLN A 158 16.81 -7.47 8.05
N LYS A 159 16.77 -8.47 7.18
CA LYS A 159 17.87 -9.44 7.03
C LYS A 159 19.19 -8.76 6.70
N THR A 160 19.19 -7.82 5.74
CA THR A 160 20.38 -7.07 5.34
C THR A 160 20.90 -6.21 6.49
N TYR A 161 20.02 -5.54 7.24
CA TYR A 161 20.40 -4.74 8.41
C TYR A 161 21.05 -5.60 9.49
N LEU A 162 20.42 -6.69 9.91
CA LEU A 162 20.96 -7.60 10.93
C LEU A 162 22.32 -8.18 10.53
N ALA A 163 22.51 -8.52 9.26
CA ALA A 163 23.80 -8.98 8.74
C ALA A 163 24.88 -7.90 8.87
N ARG A 164 24.56 -6.63 8.58
CA ARG A 164 25.51 -5.51 8.74
C ARG A 164 25.85 -5.24 10.21
N VAL A 165 24.87 -5.28 11.10
CA VAL A 165 25.10 -5.12 12.55
C VAL A 165 26.01 -6.23 13.07
N LYS A 166 25.80 -7.48 12.63
CA LYS A 166 26.66 -8.61 12.98
C LYS A 166 28.10 -8.37 12.52
N ASN A 167 28.31 -7.99 11.27
CA ASN A 167 29.65 -7.71 10.73
C ASN A 167 30.35 -6.54 11.46
N GLN A 168 29.59 -5.52 11.90
CA GLN A 168 30.14 -4.41 12.68
C GLN A 168 30.61 -4.86 14.08
N LYS A 169 29.91 -5.81 14.70
CA LYS A 169 30.27 -6.37 16.02
C LYS A 169 31.44 -7.37 15.94
N GLU A 170 31.50 -8.17 14.88
CA GLU A 170 32.55 -9.19 14.69
C GLU A 170 33.85 -8.62 14.10
N GLY A 171 33.83 -7.38 13.60
CA GLY A 171 34.95 -6.76 12.90
C GLY A 171 35.11 -7.27 11.47
N PRO A 172 35.94 -6.61 10.63
CA PRO A 172 36.20 -7.10 9.28
C PRO A 172 36.87 -8.47 9.34
N VAL A 173 36.26 -9.47 8.70
CA VAL A 173 36.81 -10.85 8.59
C VAL A 173 38.20 -10.87 7.89
N GLU A 174 38.62 -9.77 7.27
CA GLU A 174 39.76 -9.69 6.35
C GLU A 174 41.03 -9.06 6.94
N PHE A 175 41.02 -8.52 8.17
CA PHE A 175 42.21 -7.93 8.79
C PHE A 175 42.58 -8.61 10.12
N ASP A 176 42.98 -9.87 10.04
CA ASP A 176 43.72 -10.52 11.13
C ASP A 176 45.20 -10.08 11.10
N PHE A 177 45.44 -8.84 11.54
CA PHE A 177 46.78 -8.24 11.65
C PHE A 177 47.70 -9.04 12.59
N LEU A 178 47.13 -9.87 13.47
CA LEU A 178 47.84 -10.69 14.45
C LEU A 178 48.31 -12.01 13.81
N ALA A 179 47.50 -12.65 12.97
CA ALA A 179 47.91 -13.87 12.27
C ALA A 179 49.11 -13.67 11.33
N GLU A 180 49.23 -12.52 10.68
CA GLU A 180 50.39 -12.26 9.80
C GLU A 180 51.70 -12.08 10.58
N ASN A 181 51.63 -11.55 11.81
CA ASN A 181 52.81 -11.32 12.64
C ASN A 181 53.34 -12.63 13.26
N ASP A 182 52.44 -13.53 13.67
CA ASP A 182 52.78 -14.87 14.16
C ASP A 182 53.44 -15.73 13.08
N ALA A 183 52.97 -15.61 11.83
CA ALA A 183 53.59 -16.29 10.69
C ALA A 183 55.01 -15.77 10.38
N LYS A 184 55.28 -14.48 10.59
CA LYS A 184 56.62 -13.88 10.42
C LYS A 184 57.58 -14.23 11.56
N GLN A 185 57.11 -14.34 12.80
CA GLN A 185 57.95 -14.78 13.93
C GLN A 185 58.35 -16.26 13.82
N LYS A 186 57.42 -17.15 13.44
CA LYS A 186 57.71 -18.59 13.27
C LYS A 186 58.74 -18.87 12.17
N ARG A 187 58.79 -18.03 11.13
CA ARG A 187 59.79 -18.13 10.05
C ARG A 187 61.19 -17.66 10.45
N ARG A 188 61.34 -16.85 11.50
CA ARG A 188 62.64 -16.35 11.97
C ARG A 188 63.27 -17.25 13.05
N GLY A 189 62.48 -18.08 13.74
CA GLY A 189 62.96 -18.96 14.82
C GLY A 189 63.41 -20.36 14.39
N GLY A 190 63.33 -20.72 13.10
CA GLY A 190 63.62 -22.08 12.60
C GLY A 190 64.92 -22.23 11.82
N ALA A 191 65.84 -21.25 11.88
CA ALA A 191 67.08 -21.24 11.08
C ALA A 191 68.36 -21.58 11.86
N ASP A 192 68.27 -21.79 13.18
CA ASP A 192 69.43 -22.19 14.01
C ASP A 192 69.10 -23.45 14.82
N THR A 193 69.29 -24.62 14.20
CA THR A 193 69.70 -25.89 14.84
C THR A 193 70.22 -26.83 13.77
#